data_AF-G4CPK7-F1
#
_entry.id   AF-G4CPK7-F1
#
_cell.length_a   1.000
_cell.length_b   1.000
_cell.length_c   1.000
_cell.angle_alpha   90.00
_cell.angle_beta   90.00
_cell.angle_gamma   90.00
#
_symmetry.space_group_name_H-M   'P 1'
#
loop_
_entity.id
_entity.type
_entity.pdbx_description
1 polymer ?
#
loop_
_entity_poly.entity_id
_entity_poly.type
_entity_poly.pdbx_seq_one_letter_code
_entity_poly.pdbx_strand_id
1 'polypeptide(L)'
;MNPPYGREIGKWMQKAYESSLSGATVVCLVPARTDTKWFHDFAMNGEIRFIKGRLKFGGAKNSAPFPSAVVIFRGVGNGIVG
;
A
#
# COMPACT_ATOMS: atom_id res chain seq x y z
N MET A 1 -1.46 -5.83 4.52
CA MET A 1 -1.40 -4.97 5.72
C MET A 1 -2.24 -3.70 5.53
N ASN A 2 -2.76 -3.17 6.63
CA ASN A 2 -3.40 -1.85 6.72
C ASN A 2 -2.69 -1.12 7.87
N PRO A 3 -1.55 -0.44 7.61
CA PRO A 3 -0.70 0.08 8.67
C PRO A 3 -1.39 1.21 9.43
N PRO A 4 -1.01 1.48 10.70
CA PRO A 4 -1.44 2.67 11.40
C PRO A 4 -1.15 3.92 10.57
N TYR A 5 -2.17 4.75 10.34
CA TYR A 5 -2.01 5.94 9.54
C TYR A 5 -1.27 7.04 10.31
N GLY A 6 -0.40 7.78 9.62
CA GLY A 6 0.37 8.86 10.21
C GLY A 6 1.85 8.78 9.85
N ARG A 7 2.71 9.22 10.77
CA ARG A 7 4.16 9.39 10.54
C ARG A 7 4.89 8.08 10.19
N GLU A 8 4.37 6.95 10.65
CA GLU A 8 5.03 5.65 10.52
C GLU A 8 4.72 4.92 9.21
N ILE A 9 3.79 5.42 8.38
CA ILE A 9 3.43 4.76 7.10
C ILE A 9 4.67 4.47 6.26
N GLY A 10 5.64 5.40 6.22
CA GLY A 10 6.86 5.23 5.44
C GLY A 10 7.66 3.99 5.83
N LYS A 11 7.82 3.71 7.13
CA LYS A 11 8.55 2.53 7.61
C LYS A 11 7.84 1.23 7.25
N TRP A 12 6.50 1.23 7.30
CA TRP A 12 5.71 0.07 6.90
C TRP A 12 5.77 -0.19 5.40
N MET A 13 5.74 0.87 4.59
CA MET A 13 5.86 0.74 3.14
C MET A 13 7.25 0.28 2.72
N GLN A 14 8.30 0.78 3.37
CA GLN A 14 9.66 0.28 3.20
C GLN A 14 9.74 -1.23 3.52
N LYS A 15 9.29 -1.62 4.70
CA LYS A 15 9.31 -3.03 5.12
C LYS A 15 8.52 -3.93 4.17
N ALA A 16 7.35 -3.47 3.69
CA ALA A 16 6.54 -4.23 2.74
C ALA A 16 7.26 -4.43 1.41
N TYR A 17 7.92 -3.39 0.89
CA TYR A 17 8.74 -3.48 -0.31
C TYR A 17 9.92 -4.44 -0.11
N GLU A 18 10.71 -4.28 0.95
CA GLU A 18 11.86 -5.15 1.26
C GLU A 18 11.44 -6.62 1.47
N SER A 19 10.30 -6.86 2.11
CA SER A 19 9.74 -8.21 2.27
C SER A 19 9.40 -8.84 0.91
N SER A 20 8.95 -8.03 -0.06
CA SER A 20 8.66 -8.53 -1.40
C SER A 20 9.89 -8.89 -2.22
N LEU A 21 10.99 -8.16 -2.02
CA LEU A 21 12.29 -8.53 -2.58
C LEU A 21 12.80 -9.86 -2.01
N SER A 22 12.33 -10.23 -0.81
CA SER A 22 12.59 -11.53 -0.17
C SER A 22 11.55 -12.61 -0.54
N GLY A 23 10.73 -12.37 -1.58
CA GLY A 23 9.78 -13.36 -2.12
C GLY A 23 8.36 -13.30 -1.57
N ALA A 24 8.06 -12.42 -0.61
CA ALA A 24 6.69 -12.29 -0.09
C ALA A 24 5.78 -11.47 -1.02
N THR A 25 4.58 -11.94 -1.30
CA THR A 25 3.56 -11.05 -1.86
C THR A 25 2.94 -10.22 -0.74
N VAL A 26 3.04 -8.89 -0.82
CA VAL A 26 2.54 -7.97 0.20
C VAL A 26 1.50 -7.03 -0.42
N VAL A 27 0.29 -7.05 0.14
CA VAL A 27 -0.82 -6.17 -0.26
C VAL A 27 -1.04 -5.12 0.81
N CYS A 28 -1.02 -3.84 0.46
CA CYS A 28 -1.11 -2.71 1.39
C CYS A 28 -2.35 -1.87 1.10
N LEU A 29 -3.18 -1.61 2.12
CA LEU A 29 -4.24 -0.59 2.05
C LEU A 29 -3.75 0.68 2.73
N VAL A 30 -3.57 1.75 1.97
CA VAL A 30 -3.00 3.02 2.45
C VAL A 30 -3.78 4.22 1.94
N PRO A 31 -3.68 5.40 2.58
CA PRO A 31 -4.17 6.63 2.01
C PRO A 31 -3.45 6.93 0.68
N ALA A 32 -4.18 7.37 -0.34
CA ALA A 32 -3.59 7.76 -1.63
C ALA A 32 -2.93 9.15 -1.52
N ARG A 33 -1.79 9.21 -0.82
CA ARG A 33 -0.97 10.43 -0.67
C ARG A 33 0.19 10.40 -1.66
N THR A 34 -0.15 10.60 -2.93
CA THR A 34 0.78 10.49 -4.06
C THR A 34 1.91 11.50 -4.04
N ASP A 35 1.84 12.52 -3.19
CA ASP A 35 2.79 13.61 -2.99
C ASP A 35 3.87 13.30 -1.93
N THR A 36 3.73 12.20 -1.19
CA THR A 36 4.61 11.91 -0.06
C THR A 36 5.86 11.13 -0.47
N LYS A 37 6.96 11.34 0.27
CA LYS A 37 8.24 10.65 0.02
C LYS A 37 8.10 9.13 -0.02
N TRP A 38 7.40 8.52 0.94
CA TRP A 38 7.23 7.07 0.97
C TRP A 38 6.45 6.52 -0.24
N PHE A 39 5.57 7.35 -0.82
CA PHE A 39 4.83 6.96 -2.01
C PHE A 39 5.77 6.82 -3.20
N HIS A 40 6.61 7.84 -3.41
CA HIS A 40 7.61 7.83 -4.48
C HIS A 40 8.72 6.81 -4.27
N ASP A 41 9.27 6.71 -3.05
CA ASP A 41 10.39 5.82 -2.75
C ASP A 41 9.99 4.34 -2.77
N PHE A 42 8.78 4.00 -2.32
CA PHE A 42 8.37 2.61 -2.11
C PHE A 42 7.10 2.25 -2.88
N ALA A 43 6.00 2.98 -2.70
CA ALA A 43 4.69 2.58 -3.27
C ALA A 43 4.72 2.45 -4.80
N MET A 44 5.44 3.34 -5.50
CA MET A 44 5.57 3.33 -6.96
C MET A 44 6.28 2.10 -7.53
N ASN A 45 6.99 1.31 -6.71
CA ASN A 45 7.58 0.04 -7.13
C ASN A 45 6.57 -1.13 -7.15
N GLY A 46 5.32 -0.89 -6.73
CA GLY A 46 4.24 -1.89 -6.71
C GLY A 46 3.15 -1.60 -7.74
N GLU A 47 2.25 -2.57 -7.91
CA GLU A 47 1.01 -2.38 -8.65
C GLU A 47 0.05 -1.54 -7.79
N ILE A 48 -0.34 -0.36 -8.27
CA ILE A 48 -1.20 0.58 -7.54
C ILE A 48 -2.61 0.56 -8.13
N ARG A 49 -3.62 0.32 -7.28
CA ARG A 49 -5.04 0.41 -7.63
C ARG A 49 -5.73 1.43 -6.73
N PHE A 50 -6.20 2.53 -7.32
CA PHE A 50 -6.97 3.53 -6.60
C PHE A 50 -8.40 3.03 -6.35
N ILE A 51 -8.92 3.29 -5.16
CA ILE A 51 -10.29 2.96 -4.80
C ILE A 51 -11.17 4.18 -5.08
N LYS A 52 -12.19 4.00 -5.93
CA LYS A 52 -13.18 5.04 -6.20
C LYS A 52 -14.02 5.30 -4.94
N GLY A 53 -14.08 6.55 -4.50
CA GLY A 53 -14.86 6.99 -3.33
C GLY A 53 -14.05 7.08 -2.03
N ARG A 54 -14.74 6.99 -0.89
CA ARG A 54 -14.15 7.00 0.45
C ARG A 54 -14.58 5.74 1.19
N LEU A 55 -13.61 4.96 1.63
CA LEU A 55 -13.87 3.72 2.36
C LEU A 55 -14.59 4.01 3.68
N LYS A 56 -15.51 3.14 4.04
CA LYS A 56 -16.14 3.12 5.36
C LYS A 56 -15.62 1.91 6.10
N PHE A 57 -14.85 2.14 7.16
CA PHE A 57 -14.23 1.07 7.93
C PHE A 57 -15.17 0.60 9.03
N GLY A 58 -15.52 -0.70 9.03
CA GLY A 58 -16.41 -1.29 10.02
C GLY A 58 -17.77 -0.57 10.14
N GLY A 59 -18.26 -0.44 11.37
CA GLY A 59 -19.51 0.26 11.71
C GLY A 59 -19.38 1.78 11.86
N ALA A 60 -18.26 2.39 11.45
CA ALA A 60 -18.04 3.83 11.61
C ALA A 60 -19.17 4.63 10.94
N LYS A 61 -19.65 5.71 11.58
CA LYS A 61 -20.75 6.54 11.02
C LYS A 61 -20.37 7.18 9.69
N ASN A 62 -19.12 7.64 9.59
CA ASN A 62 -18.60 8.41 8.47
C ASN A 62 -17.53 7.61 7.69
N SER A 63 -17.39 7.90 6.41
CA SER A 63 -16.28 7.39 5.60
C SER A 63 -14.95 8.03 6.01
N ALA A 64 -13.85 7.36 5.69
CA ALA A 64 -12.50 7.87 5.88
C ALA A 64 -12.33 9.23 5.18
N PRO A 65 -11.68 10.21 5.82
CA PRO A 65 -11.56 11.56 5.27
C PRO A 65 -10.53 11.67 4.13
N PHE A 66 -9.92 10.56 3.70
CA PHE A 66 -8.86 10.52 2.69
C PHE A 66 -9.17 9.51 1.60
N PRO A 67 -8.68 9.75 0.36
CA PRO A 67 -8.71 8.72 -0.69
C PRO A 67 -7.83 7.53 -0.29
N SER A 68 -8.11 6.36 -0.86
CA SER A 68 -7.38 5.12 -0.55
C SER A 68 -6.83 4.47 -1.82
N ALA A 69 -5.69 3.81 -1.67
CA ALA A 69 -5.09 2.97 -2.70
C ALA A 69 -4.75 1.60 -2.11
N VAL A 70 -4.85 0.58 -2.96
CA VAL A 70 -4.24 -0.73 -2.74
C VAL A 70 -2.91 -0.73 -3.47
N VAL A 71 -1.82 -1.01 -2.77
CA VAL A 71 -0.49 -1.19 -3.35
C VAL A 71 -0.10 -2.66 -3.20
N ILE A 72 0.26 -3.31 -4.29
CA ILE A 72 0.61 -4.73 -4.33
C ILE A 72 2.07 -4.85 -4.73
N PHE A 73 2.90 -5.33 -3.81
CA PHE A 73 4.25 -5.77 -4.10
C PHE A 73 4.24 -7.29 -4.33
N ARG A 74 4.58 -7.73 -5.53
CA ARG A 74 4.66 -9.16 -5.85
C ARG A 74 6.02 -9.70 -5.43
N GLY A 75 6.02 -10.85 -4.77
CA GLY A 75 7.26 -11.51 -4.37
C GLY A 75 8.07 -11.95 -5.58
N VAL A 76 9.40 -11.77 -5.52
CA VAL A 76 10.32 -12.32 -6.52
C VAL A 76 10.45 -13.83 -6.28
N GLY A 77 9.48 -14.61 -6.76
CA GLY A 77 9.46 -16.06 -6.64
C GLY A 77 8.18 -16.63 -7.25
N ASN A 78 8.34 -17.39 -8.33
CA ASN A 78 7.30 -18.07 -9.14
C ASN A 78 6.70 -17.28 -10.31
N GLY A 79 7.54 -16.58 -11.07
CA GLY A 79 7.15 -15.96 -12.34
C GLY A 79 8.25 -16.01 -13.38
N ILE A 80 8.89 -17.17 -13.60
CA ILE A 80 9.41 -17.43 -14.95
C ILE A 80 8.18 -17.82 -15.77
N VAL A 81 7.69 -16.89 -16.58
CA VAL A 81 7.09 -17.17 -17.89
C VAL A 81 7.15 -15.89 -18.71
N GLY A 82 7.96 -15.96 -19.77
CA GLY A 82 7.82 -15.19 -21.02
C GLY A 82 8.09 -13.70 -20.95
#